data_AF-A0A3M7SR91-F1
#
_entry.id   AF-A0A3M7SR91-F1
#
_cell.length_a   1.000
_cell.length_b   1.000
_cell.length_c   1.000
_cell.angle_alpha   90.00
_cell.angle_beta   90.00
_cell.angle_gamma   90.00
#
_symmetry.space_group_name_H-M   'P 1'
#
loop_
_entity.id
_entity.type
_entity.pdbx_description
1 polymer ?
#
loop_
_entity_poly.entity_id
_entity_poly.type
_entity_poly.pdbx_seq_one_letter_code
_entity_poly.pdbx_strand_id
1 'polypeptide(L)'
;MELSLHDAEFSAMDPSYLAAASLCLSFRLLNGTEWNKTLEFYSGYRLEDLVAGMYKLGRLSVKSVDADYKYRAATNKYGASKFMRISLIPELSGQLMRDLACGNFESF
;
A
#
# COMPACT_ATOMS: atom_id res chain seq x y z
N MET A 1 -5.00 -0.83 2.02
CA MET A 1 -5.75 -0.70 3.29
C MET A 1 -6.44 -2.00 3.71
N GLU A 2 -7.36 -2.60 2.94
CA GLU A 2 -8.10 -3.80 3.43
C GLU A 2 -7.19 -4.98 3.83
N LEU A 3 -6.06 -5.17 3.14
CA LEU A 3 -5.07 -6.21 3.49
C LEU A 3 -4.54 -6.08 4.92
N SER A 4 -4.38 -4.86 5.44
CA SER A 4 -3.77 -4.64 6.76
C SER A 4 -4.71 -4.94 7.92
N LEU A 5 -6.01 -5.15 7.67
CA LEU A 5 -6.98 -5.49 8.71
C LEU A 5 -6.73 -6.86 9.35
N HIS A 6 -6.04 -7.76 8.63
CA HIS A 6 -5.71 -9.09 9.12
C HIS A 6 -4.38 -9.15 9.87
N ASP A 7 -3.60 -8.07 9.85
CA ASP A 7 -2.24 -8.04 10.36
C ASP A 7 -2.15 -7.17 11.62
N ALA A 8 -1.74 -7.79 12.73
CA ALA A 8 -1.70 -7.18 14.05
C ALA A 8 -0.73 -5.99 14.12
N GLU A 9 0.30 -5.95 13.28
CA GLU A 9 1.24 -4.83 13.23
C GLU A 9 0.56 -3.50 12.86
N PHE A 10 -0.54 -3.56 12.10
CA PHE A 10 -1.29 -2.38 11.67
C PHE A 10 -2.40 -1.99 12.63
N SER A 11 -2.77 -2.86 13.57
CA SER A 11 -3.75 -2.53 14.61
C SER A 11 -3.23 -1.48 15.60
N ALA A 12 -1.91 -1.33 15.72
CA ALA A 12 -1.28 -0.33 16.58
C ALA A 12 -1.11 1.04 15.89
N MET A 13 -1.39 1.15 14.60
CA MET A 13 -1.25 2.40 13.85
C MET A 13 -2.56 3.18 13.84
N ASP A 14 -2.46 4.50 13.80
CA ASP A 14 -3.63 5.35 13.60
C ASP A 14 -4.31 5.03 12.27
N PRO A 15 -5.65 4.89 12.24
CA PRO A 15 -6.38 4.58 11.02
C PRO A 15 -6.25 5.70 9.97
N SER A 16 -6.10 6.96 10.39
CA SER A 16 -5.82 8.10 9.51
C SER A 16 -4.45 7.98 8.84
N TYR A 17 -3.43 7.62 9.61
CA TYR A 17 -2.07 7.39 9.11
C TYR A 17 -2.04 6.25 8.09
N LEU A 18 -2.68 5.12 8.44
CA LEU A 18 -2.78 3.96 7.56
C LEU A 18 -3.50 4.29 6.24
N ALA A 19 -4.58 5.08 6.32
CA ALA A 19 -5.30 5.56 5.15
C ALA A 19 -4.41 6.43 4.26
N ALA A 20 -3.74 7.43 4.84
CA ALA A 20 -2.83 8.33 4.12
C ALA A 20 -1.67 7.58 3.47
N ALA A 21 -1.00 6.67 4.19
CA ALA A 21 0.09 5.86 3.66
C ALA A 21 -0.37 4.95 2.51
N SER A 22 -1.56 4.36 2.62
CA SER A 22 -2.11 3.51 1.57
C SER A 22 -2.51 4.29 0.32
N LEU A 23 -2.98 5.53 0.49
CA LEU A 23 -3.29 6.43 -0.62
C LEU A 23 -2.00 6.86 -1.34
N CYS A 24 -0.99 7.29 -0.58
CA CYS A 24 0.30 7.69 -1.11
C CYS A 24 0.96 6.54 -1.90
N LEU A 25 0.93 5.32 -1.37
CA LEU A 25 1.40 4.12 -2.07
C LEU A 25 0.65 3.88 -3.38
N SER A 26 -0.67 4.04 -3.38
CA SER A 26 -1.51 3.83 -4.57
C SER A 26 -1.20 4.85 -5.66
N PHE A 27 -0.97 6.12 -5.31
CA PHE A 27 -0.54 7.12 -6.28
C PHE A 27 0.83 6.78 -6.88
N ARG A 28 1.81 6.37 -6.07
CA ARG A 28 3.11 5.96 -6.60
C ARG A 28 3.02 4.73 -7.50
N LEU A 29 2.20 3.76 -7.14
CA LEU A 29 2.04 2.52 -7.91
C LEU A 29 1.40 2.74 -9.28
N LEU A 30 0.42 3.64 -9.36
CA LEU A 30 -0.38 3.87 -10.56
C LEU A 30 0.09 5.08 -11.38
N ASN A 31 1.30 5.59 -11.11
CA ASN A 31 1.81 6.85 -11.69
C ASN A 31 0.80 8.02 -11.56
N GLY A 32 0.12 8.08 -10.41
CA GLY A 32 -0.78 9.15 -10.05
C GLY A 32 -0.06 10.41 -9.57
N THR A 33 -0.80 11.28 -8.89
CA THR A 33 -0.28 12.56 -8.37
C THR A 33 0.74 12.33 -7.26
N GLU A 34 1.84 13.09 -7.28
CA GLU A 34 2.77 13.12 -6.15
C GLU A 34 2.12 13.65 -4.88
N TRP A 35 2.67 13.28 -3.72
CA TRP A 35 2.18 13.77 -2.44
C TRP A 35 2.44 15.27 -2.33
N ASN A 36 1.39 16.08 -2.50
CA ASN A 36 1.48 17.53 -2.61
C ASN A 36 1.05 18.23 -1.32
N LYS A 37 1.31 19.55 -1.25
CA LYS A 37 0.96 20.38 -0.08
C LYS A 37 -0.53 20.34 0.28
N THR A 38 -1.41 20.11 -0.68
CA THR A 38 -2.85 19.98 -0.42
C THR A 38 -3.14 18.69 0.35
N LEU A 39 -2.55 17.57 -0.07
CA LEU A 39 -2.68 16.29 0.62
C LEU A 39 -2.05 16.35 2.01
N GLU A 40 -0.89 16.98 2.17
CA GLU A 40 -0.27 17.22 3.47
C GLU A 40 -1.17 18.07 4.38
N PHE A 41 -1.74 19.16 3.87
CA PHE A 41 -2.61 20.05 4.64
C PHE A 41 -3.87 19.35 5.16
N TYR A 42 -4.55 18.56 4.33
CA TYR A 42 -5.80 17.88 4.72
C TYR A 42 -5.57 16.59 5.50
N SER A 43 -4.49 15.86 5.24
CA SER A 43 -4.17 14.62 5.96
C SER A 43 -3.43 14.86 7.28
N GLY A 44 -2.70 15.98 7.38
CA GLY A 44 -1.80 16.27 8.49
C GLY A 44 -0.48 15.49 8.46
N TYR A 45 -0.21 14.70 7.41
CA TYR A 45 1.00 13.88 7.28
C TYR A 45 1.85 14.35 6.12
N ARG A 46 3.14 14.56 6.38
CA ARG A 46 4.13 14.85 5.33
C ARG A 46 4.55 13.55 4.66
N LEU A 47 5.09 13.65 3.46
CA LEU A 47 5.59 12.47 2.74
C LEU A 47 6.58 11.65 3.58
N GLU A 48 7.52 12.34 4.26
CA GLU A 48 8.51 11.77 5.17
C GLU A 48 7.89 10.88 6.27
N ASP A 49 6.73 11.28 6.78
CA ASP A 49 6.06 10.57 7.87
C ASP A 49 5.41 9.27 7.36
N LEU A 50 4.94 9.26 6.11
CA LEU A 50 4.22 8.15 5.48
C LEU A 50 5.13 7.04 4.96
N VAL A 51 6.42 7.33 4.76
CA VAL A 51 7.43 6.39 4.25
C VAL A 51 7.41 5.06 4.99
N ALA A 52 7.42 5.09 6.33
CA ALA A 52 7.46 3.88 7.15
C ALA A 52 6.19 3.02 6.96
N GLY A 53 5.01 3.66 6.87
CA GLY A 53 3.74 3.00 6.58
C GLY A 53 3.73 2.39 5.18
N MET A 54 4.26 3.10 4.18
CA MET A 54 4.37 2.62 2.82
C MET A 54 5.25 1.38 2.70
N TYR A 55 6.39 1.32 3.40
CA TYR A 55 7.24 0.11 3.43
C TYR A 55 6.51 -1.09 4.04
N LYS A 56 5.83 -0.91 5.17
CA LYS A 56 5.03 -1.98 5.81
C LYS A 56 3.92 -2.47 4.88
N LEU A 57 3.20 -1.55 4.24
CA LEU A 57 2.15 -1.88 3.27
C LEU A 57 2.71 -2.55 2.01
N GLY A 58 3.88 -2.13 1.52
CA GLY A 58 4.58 -2.74 0.39
C GLY A 58 4.92 -4.19 0.67
N ARG A 59 5.55 -4.48 1.83
CA ARG A 59 5.83 -5.85 2.29
C ARG A 59 4.57 -6.71 2.34
N LEU A 60 3.50 -6.18 2.95
CA LEU A 60 2.24 -6.91 3.06
C LEU A 60 1.62 -7.20 1.68
N SER A 61 1.71 -6.23 0.76
CA SER A 61 1.16 -6.36 -0.59
C SER A 61 1.92 -7.42 -1.39
N VAL A 62 3.27 -7.42 -1.36
CA VAL A 62 4.09 -8.46 -2.00
C VAL A 62 3.77 -9.85 -1.43
N LYS A 63 3.68 -9.94 -0.09
CA LYS A 63 3.31 -11.19 0.59
C LYS A 63 1.90 -11.68 0.19
N SER A 64 0.96 -10.76 -0.07
CA SER A 64 -0.42 -11.11 -0.42
C SER A 64 -0.60 -11.72 -1.81
N VAL A 65 0.38 -11.54 -2.69
CA VAL A 65 0.40 -12.12 -4.05
C VAL A 65 0.89 -13.56 -4.03
N ASP A 66 1.67 -13.95 -3.00
CA ASP A 66 2.18 -15.30 -2.83
C ASP A 66 1.04 -16.34 -2.78
N ALA A 67 1.27 -17.50 -3.38
CA ALA A 67 0.33 -18.61 -3.39
C ALA A 67 0.11 -19.19 -1.98
N ASP A 68 1.14 -19.14 -1.12
CA ASP A 68 1.11 -19.67 0.25
C ASP A 68 0.49 -18.70 1.26
N TYR A 69 0.10 -17.50 0.81
CA TYR A 69 -0.53 -16.52 1.70
C TYR A 69 -1.89 -17.01 2.18
N LYS A 70 -2.07 -17.13 3.51
CA LYS A 70 -3.29 -17.69 4.12
C LYS A 70 -4.52 -16.78 3.97
N TYR A 71 -4.34 -15.46 3.97
CA TYR A 71 -5.44 -14.48 4.03
C TYR A 71 -5.83 -13.93 2.65
N ARG A 72 -6.20 -14.81 1.70
CA ARG A 72 -6.47 -14.41 0.29
C ARG A 72 -7.85 -13.81 0.04
N ALA A 73 -8.73 -13.74 1.05
CA ALA A 73 -10.11 -13.26 0.88
C ALA A 73 -10.17 -11.85 0.26
N ALA A 74 -9.33 -10.92 0.76
CA ALA A 74 -9.23 -9.58 0.21
C ALA A 74 -8.69 -9.59 -1.24
N THR A 75 -7.59 -10.30 -1.51
CA THR A 75 -7.01 -10.42 -2.85
C THR A 75 -8.01 -11.00 -3.86
N ASN A 76 -8.76 -12.03 -3.47
CA ASN A 76 -9.81 -12.65 -4.29
C ASN A 76 -10.98 -11.70 -4.52
N LYS A 77 -11.43 -10.98 -3.49
CA LYS A 77 -12.49 -9.97 -3.58
C LYS A 77 -12.12 -8.92 -4.62
N TYR A 78 -10.93 -8.33 -4.52
CA TYR A 78 -10.44 -7.29 -5.43
C TYR A 78 -10.01 -7.80 -6.81
N GLY A 79 -9.99 -9.12 -7.02
CA GLY A 79 -9.77 -9.75 -8.33
C GLY A 79 -11.03 -9.83 -9.18
N ALA A 80 -12.20 -9.58 -8.59
CA ALA A 80 -13.47 -9.56 -9.31
C ALA A 80 -13.59 -8.32 -10.20
N SER A 81 -14.30 -8.44 -11.33
CA SER A 81 -14.48 -7.34 -12.30
C SER A 81 -15.16 -6.10 -11.70
N LYS A 82 -16.02 -6.28 -10.68
CA LYS A 82 -16.67 -5.17 -9.96
C LYS A 82 -15.69 -4.24 -9.24
N PHE A 83 -14.47 -4.72 -8.98
CA PHE A 83 -13.39 -3.95 -8.37
C PHE A 83 -12.25 -3.72 -9.36
N MET A 84 -12.56 -3.68 -10.66
CA MET A 84 -11.59 -3.43 -11.74
C MET A 84 -10.40 -4.41 -11.77
N ARG A 85 -10.52 -5.56 -11.10
CA ARG A 85 -9.45 -6.57 -11.00
C ARG A 85 -8.14 -5.99 -10.44
N ILE A 86 -8.21 -4.98 -9.57
CA ILE A 86 -7.02 -4.24 -9.11
C ILE A 86 -5.99 -5.11 -8.37
N SER A 87 -6.38 -6.26 -7.81
CA SER A 87 -5.43 -7.18 -7.17
C SER A 87 -4.61 -8.02 -8.16
N LEU A 88 -4.95 -7.96 -9.45
CA LEU A 88 -4.29 -8.72 -10.53
C LEU A 88 -3.41 -7.83 -11.41
N ILE A 89 -3.24 -6.56 -11.05
CA ILE A 89 -2.43 -5.63 -11.84
C ILE A 89 -0.94 -6.01 -11.74
N PRO A 90 -0.18 -5.97 -12.85
CA PRO A 90 1.23 -6.36 -12.85
C PRO A 90 2.11 -5.46 -11.96
N GLU A 91 1.69 -4.22 -11.71
CA GLU A 91 2.39 -3.24 -10.88
C GLU A 91 2.54 -3.71 -9.43
N LEU A 92 1.56 -4.47 -8.89
CA LEU A 92 1.63 -5.06 -7.54
C LEU A 92 2.80 -6.04 -7.39
N SER A 93 3.19 -6.70 -8.49
CA SER A 93 4.35 -7.59 -8.60
C SER A 93 5.52 -6.89 -9.31
N GLY A 94 5.48 -5.57 -9.43
CA GLY A 94 6.50 -4.76 -10.08
C GLY A 94 7.75 -4.59 -9.24
N GLN A 95 8.79 -3.99 -9.85
CA GLN A 95 10.05 -3.72 -9.16
C GLN A 95 9.88 -2.74 -8.01
N LEU A 96 9.05 -1.70 -8.21
CA LEU A 96 8.70 -0.71 -7.18
C LEU A 96 8.24 -1.37 -5.87
N MET A 97 7.31 -2.33 -5.95
CA MET A 97 6.76 -3.00 -4.77
C MET A 97 7.78 -3.91 -4.08
N ARG A 98 8.67 -4.55 -4.85
CA ARG A 98 9.79 -5.32 -4.28
C ARG A 98 10.79 -4.42 -3.57
N ASP A 99 11.13 -3.27 -4.16
CA ASP A 99 12.09 -2.35 -3.55
C ASP A 99 11.52 -1.70 -2.28
N LEU A 100 10.23 -1.34 -2.29
CA LEU A 100 9.49 -0.92 -1.09
C LEU A 100 9.45 -2.03 -0.02
N ALA A 101 9.29 -3.29 -0.42
CA ALA A 101 9.29 -4.41 0.52
C ALA A 101 10.67 -4.61 1.18
N CYS A 102 11.75 -4.45 0.41
CA CYS A 102 13.13 -4.53 0.90
C CYS A 102 13.58 -3.29 1.69
N GLY A 103 12.86 -2.16 1.60
CA GLY A 103 13.24 -0.90 2.23
C GLY A 103 14.35 -0.14 1.50
N ASN A 104 14.63 -0.48 0.24
CA ASN A 104 15.73 0.05 -0.55
C ASN A 104 15.32 1.23 -1.47
N PHE A 105 14.23 1.95 -1.15
CA PHE A 105 13.74 3.01 -2.03
C PHE A 105 14.27 4.39 -1.60
N GLU A 106 15.27 4.91 -2.34
CA GLU A 106 16.01 6.13 -2.02
C GLU A 106 15.40 7.45 -2.55
N SER A 107 14.26 7.44 -3.24
CA SER A 107 13.66 8.67 -3.77
C SER A 107 12.18 8.82 -3.36
N PHE A 108 11.97 9.61 -2.32
CA PHE A 108 10.68 10.23 -1.99
C PHE A 108 10.58 11.60 -2.66
#